data_AF-A0A8H6U1N9-F1
#
_entry.id   AF-A0A8H6U1N9-F1
#
_cell.length_a   1.000
_cell.length_b   1.000
_cell.length_c   1.000
_cell.angle_alpha   90.00
_cell.angle_beta   90.00
_cell.angle_gamma   90.00
#
_symmetry.space_group_name_H-M   'P 1'
#
loop_
_entity.id
_entity.type
_entity.pdbx_description
1 polymer ?
#
loop_
_entity_poly.entity_id
_entity_poly.type
_entity_poly.pdbx_seq_one_letter_code
_entity_poly.pdbx_strand_id
1 'polypeptide(L)'
;MSAASPESLLDVDMEAQSSSQSDNESDSSISSDFDQEFIAIFERRYCDLVREIENTRVLSPAPPVPKMSQLPLLDHFREYNVERWRRKLQVEPETFDVILSLIQEDPVFYNNSNNPQLPVEVQLAVFLFRAGHYGNAASPEDTAGWSGLSVGGVEKCTDRVIVALLALHDNAISLPNEPEKEAAKEWVEENSCPEWRDGFLVCDGSKIPFFSTTRTTR
;
A
#
# COMPACT_ATOMS: atom_id res chain seq x y z
N MET A 1 6.39 -4.52 61.40
CA MET A 1 6.45 -3.27 62.19
C MET A 1 6.47 -2.13 61.18
N SER A 2 5.35 -1.43 61.01
CA SER A 2 5.03 -0.20 61.77
C SER A 2 5.91 0.95 61.27
N ALA A 3 5.42 2.10 60.81
CA ALA A 3 4.07 2.62 60.64
C ALA A 3 4.15 3.93 59.85
N ALA A 4 2.97 4.47 59.51
CA ALA A 4 2.59 5.88 59.68
C ALA A 4 3.11 6.95 58.68
N SER A 5 2.18 7.39 57.81
CA SER A 5 1.78 8.82 57.62
C SER A 5 1.69 9.56 58.97
N PRO A 6 1.79 10.90 59.11
CA PRO A 6 0.79 11.88 58.60
C PRO A 6 1.40 13.28 58.36
N GLU A 7 0.74 14.28 57.78
CA GLU A 7 -0.22 15.29 58.29
C GLU A 7 -0.19 16.40 57.20
N SER A 8 -1.23 17.17 56.88
CA SER A 8 -1.83 18.20 57.73
C SER A 8 -2.95 18.93 56.94
N LEU A 9 -4.03 19.55 57.45
CA LEU A 9 -4.59 19.76 58.79
C LEU A 9 -5.71 20.83 58.62
N LEU A 10 -6.92 20.56 59.18
CA LEU A 10 -8.00 21.48 59.64
C LEU A 10 -8.75 22.36 58.63
N ASP A 11 -10.03 22.71 58.80
CA ASP A 11 -11.16 22.37 59.70
C ASP A 11 -12.40 23.05 59.08
N VAL A 12 -13.61 22.65 59.46
CA VAL A 12 -14.68 23.52 59.99
C VAL A 12 -15.98 22.71 60.11
N ASP A 13 -16.43 22.57 61.35
CA ASP A 13 -17.70 22.01 61.81
C ASP A 13 -18.94 22.73 61.23
N MET A 14 -20.03 21.98 61.02
CA MET A 14 -21.37 22.51 61.29
C MET A 14 -22.36 21.41 61.69
N GLU A 15 -22.87 21.60 62.90
CA GLU A 15 -23.78 20.84 63.75
C GLU A 15 -24.91 20.02 63.12
N ALA A 16 -25.18 18.88 63.76
CA ALA A 16 -26.41 18.14 63.68
C ALA A 16 -27.52 18.81 64.52
N GLN A 17 -28.71 18.96 63.95
CA GLN A 17 -29.96 19.09 64.73
C GLN A 17 -30.96 18.02 64.33
N SER A 18 -31.64 17.55 65.37
CA SER A 18 -32.45 16.35 65.48
C SER A 18 -33.92 16.58 65.09
N SER A 19 -34.57 15.45 64.80
CA SER A 19 -36.01 15.14 64.91
C SER A 19 -36.94 15.52 63.75
N SER A 20 -37.48 14.50 63.08
CA SER A 20 -38.85 14.01 63.34
C SER A 20 -39.13 12.76 62.48
N GLN A 21 -39.70 11.73 63.10
CA GLN A 21 -40.26 10.57 62.43
C GLN A 21 -41.50 10.98 61.63
N SER A 22 -41.60 10.49 60.40
CA SER A 22 -42.89 10.20 59.75
C SER A 22 -42.75 8.93 58.95
N ASP A 23 -43.52 7.92 59.36
CA ASP A 23 -43.64 6.63 58.70
C ASP A 23 -44.32 6.75 57.32
N ASN A 24 -44.13 5.67 56.56
CA ASN A 24 -44.98 5.10 55.51
C ASN A 24 -44.66 5.34 54.03
N GLU A 25 -44.26 4.20 53.46
CA GLU A 25 -44.87 3.53 52.30
C GLU A 25 -44.46 3.98 50.89
N SER A 26 -43.64 3.10 50.31
CA SER A 26 -43.84 2.55 48.96
C SER A 26 -43.85 3.53 47.79
N ASP A 27 -42.68 3.79 47.23
CA ASP A 27 -42.58 4.21 45.83
C ASP A 27 -41.30 3.71 45.11
N SER A 28 -40.73 2.58 45.55
CA SER A 28 -39.50 2.02 44.97
C SER A 28 -39.71 0.99 43.85
N SER A 29 -40.96 0.60 43.56
CA SER A 29 -41.25 -0.41 42.53
C SER A 29 -41.34 0.16 41.12
N ILE A 30 -41.60 1.46 40.95
CA ILE A 30 -41.71 2.06 39.62
C ILE A 30 -40.33 2.35 39.02
N SER A 31 -39.35 2.77 39.85
CA SER A 31 -38.02 3.15 39.38
C SER A 31 -37.22 1.96 38.81
N SER A 32 -37.28 0.79 39.46
CA SER A 32 -36.50 -0.38 39.06
C SER A 32 -36.96 -1.02 37.75
N ASP A 33 -38.27 -0.99 37.47
CA ASP A 33 -38.82 -1.59 36.24
C ASP A 33 -38.48 -0.74 34.99
N PHE A 34 -38.49 0.59 35.12
CA PHE A 34 -38.03 1.47 34.03
C PHE A 34 -36.54 1.28 33.72
N ASP A 35 -35.72 1.05 34.76
CA ASP A 35 -34.30 0.77 34.59
C ASP A 35 -34.08 -0.60 33.92
N GLN A 36 -34.86 -1.63 34.29
CA GLN A 36 -34.76 -2.97 33.73
C GLN A 36 -35.17 -3.01 32.25
N GLU A 37 -36.24 -2.31 31.88
CA GLU A 37 -36.70 -2.22 30.49
C GLU A 37 -35.71 -1.44 29.62
N PHE A 38 -35.14 -0.35 30.15
CA PHE A 38 -34.12 0.42 29.45
C PHE A 38 -32.84 -0.40 29.22
N ILE A 39 -32.39 -1.16 30.22
CA ILE A 39 -31.25 -2.07 30.12
C ILE A 39 -31.52 -3.15 29.05
N ALA A 40 -32.71 -3.76 29.07
CA ALA A 40 -33.08 -4.79 28.09
C ALA A 40 -33.11 -4.25 26.65
N ILE A 41 -33.62 -3.03 26.44
CA ILE A 41 -33.61 -2.36 25.13
C ILE A 41 -32.18 -2.07 24.69
N PHE A 42 -31.33 -1.59 25.60
CA PHE A 42 -29.93 -1.30 25.32
C PHE A 42 -29.14 -2.56 24.96
N GLU A 43 -29.28 -3.64 25.74
CA GLU A 43 -28.65 -4.93 25.47
C GLU A 43 -29.08 -5.52 24.14
N ARG A 44 -30.37 -5.44 23.81
CA ARG A 44 -30.89 -5.91 22.53
C ARG A 44 -30.27 -5.13 21.37
N ARG A 45 -30.24 -3.80 21.48
CA ARG A 45 -29.64 -2.93 20.46
C ARG A 45 -28.13 -3.15 20.33
N TYR A 46 -27.43 -3.38 21.44
CA TYR A 46 -26.02 -3.73 21.45
C TYR A 46 -25.77 -5.07 20.74
N CYS A 47 -26.55 -6.11 21.05
CA CYS A 47 -26.45 -7.41 20.40
C CYS A 47 -26.74 -7.34 18.90
N ASP A 48 -27.75 -6.57 18.51
CA ASP A 48 -28.10 -6.35 17.10
C ASP A 48 -26.97 -5.64 16.37
N LEU A 49 -26.35 -4.62 16.99
CA LEU A 49 -25.22 -3.91 16.41
C LEU A 49 -23.96 -4.79 16.31
N VAL A 50 -23.68 -5.61 17.32
CA VAL A 50 -22.56 -6.58 17.28
C VAL A 50 -22.79 -7.61 16.17
N ARG A 51 -24.00 -8.17 16.05
CA ARG A 51 -24.34 -9.08 14.95
C ARG A 51 -24.25 -8.41 13.59
N GLU A 52 -24.68 -7.16 13.49
CA GLU A 52 -24.56 -6.39 12.26
C GLU A 52 -23.09 -6.20 11.89
N ILE A 53 -22.23 -5.80 12.83
CA ILE A 53 -20.77 -5.69 12.61
C ILE A 53 -20.14 -7.04 12.27
N GLU A 54 -20.52 -8.14 12.94
CA GLU A 54 -20.01 -9.48 12.64
C GLU A 54 -20.38 -9.93 11.23
N ASN A 55 -21.58 -9.60 10.77
CA ASN A 55 -22.10 -9.96 9.46
C ASN A 55 -21.59 -9.05 8.33
N THR A 56 -21.60 -7.73 8.53
CA THR A 56 -21.22 -6.73 7.51
C THR A 56 -19.72 -6.45 7.51
N ARG A 57 -19.03 -6.70 8.63
CA ARG A 57 -17.62 -6.35 8.89
C ARG A 57 -17.30 -4.86 8.73
N VAL A 58 -18.31 -4.01 8.52
CA VAL A 58 -18.18 -2.57 8.25
C VAL A 58 -19.39 -1.85 8.84
N LEU A 59 -19.14 -0.83 9.67
CA LEU A 59 -20.18 -0.05 10.36
C LEU A 59 -21.08 0.75 9.40
N SER A 60 -20.51 1.23 8.29
CA SER A 60 -21.22 2.00 7.27
C SER A 60 -20.76 1.54 5.88
N PRO A 61 -21.46 0.60 5.23
CA PRO A 61 -21.06 0.12 3.91
C PRO A 61 -21.19 1.25 2.89
N ALA A 62 -20.09 1.56 2.22
CA ALA A 62 -20.11 2.44 1.05
C ALA A 62 -20.77 1.71 -0.14
N PRO A 63 -21.47 2.42 -1.04
CA PRO A 63 -21.96 1.81 -2.27
C PRO A 63 -20.78 1.21 -3.06
N PRO A 64 -20.99 0.07 -3.75
CA PRO A 64 -19.93 -0.56 -4.53
C PRO A 64 -19.46 0.39 -5.62
N VAL A 65 -18.15 0.55 -5.76
CA VAL A 65 -17.55 1.33 -6.85
C VAL A 65 -17.58 0.47 -8.11
N PRO A 66 -18.36 0.82 -9.15
CA PRO A 66 -18.39 0.06 -10.39
C PRO A 66 -17.02 0.17 -11.07
N LYS A 67 -16.44 -0.97 -11.43
CA LYS A 67 -15.16 -1.06 -12.15
C LYS A 67 -15.35 -1.92 -13.39
N MET A 68 -14.72 -1.52 -14.49
CA MET A 68 -14.73 -2.28 -15.73
C MET A 68 -13.29 -2.47 -16.18
N SER A 69 -12.87 -3.73 -16.26
CA SER A 69 -11.50 -4.06 -16.66
C SER A 69 -11.25 -3.66 -18.11
N GLN A 70 -10.19 -2.87 -18.32
CA GLN A 70 -9.66 -2.57 -19.65
C GLN A 70 -8.54 -3.54 -20.05
N LEU A 71 -8.18 -4.52 -19.22
CA LEU A 71 -7.12 -5.49 -19.51
C LEU A 71 -7.34 -6.25 -20.83
N PRO A 72 -8.56 -6.71 -21.18
CA PRO A 72 -8.77 -7.40 -22.47
C PRO A 72 -8.48 -6.53 -23.70
N LEU A 73 -8.46 -5.20 -23.55
CA LEU A 73 -8.08 -4.31 -24.65
C LEU A 73 -6.59 -4.35 -24.96
N LEU A 74 -5.76 -4.86 -24.04
CA LEU A 74 -4.32 -5.00 -24.25
C LEU A 74 -4.03 -5.93 -25.43
N ASP A 75 -4.73 -7.06 -25.58
CA ASP A 75 -4.54 -7.96 -26.72
C ASP A 75 -4.84 -7.26 -28.06
N HIS A 76 -5.92 -6.47 -28.08
CA HIS A 76 -6.25 -5.66 -29.24
C HIS A 76 -5.19 -4.57 -29.53
N PHE A 77 -4.64 -3.93 -28.51
CA PHE A 77 -3.58 -2.93 -28.70
C PHE A 77 -2.28 -3.57 -29.16
N ARG A 78 -1.94 -4.76 -28.64
CA ARG A 78 -0.79 -5.53 -29.08
C ARG A 78 -0.81 -5.81 -30.57
N GLU A 79 -1.96 -6.21 -31.11
CA GLU A 79 -2.10 -6.58 -32.53
C GLU A 79 -2.27 -5.37 -33.46
N TYR A 80 -3.04 -4.36 -33.06
CA TYR A 80 -3.51 -3.31 -33.96
C TYR A 80 -3.04 -1.90 -33.60
N ASN A 81 -2.51 -1.66 -32.40
CA ASN A 81 -2.11 -0.33 -31.94
C ASN A 81 -1.00 -0.36 -30.87
N VAL A 82 0.21 -0.69 -31.31
CA VAL A 82 1.39 -0.81 -30.43
C VAL A 82 1.70 0.49 -29.69
N GLU A 83 1.44 1.66 -30.29
CA GLU A 83 1.61 2.95 -29.60
C GLU A 83 0.71 3.07 -28.37
N ARG A 84 -0.54 2.62 -28.47
CA ARG A 84 -1.48 2.63 -27.34
C ARG A 84 -1.08 1.60 -26.29
N TRP A 85 -0.56 0.44 -26.70
CA TRP A 85 0.05 -0.53 -25.78
C TRP A 85 1.20 0.10 -24.98
N ARG A 86 2.18 0.71 -25.68
CA ARG A 86 3.33 1.39 -25.06
C ARG A 86 2.88 2.52 -24.13
N ARG A 87 1.88 3.31 -24.52
CA ARG A 87 1.34 4.36 -23.63
C ARG A 87 0.76 3.79 -22.33
N LYS A 88 0.24 2.57 -22.35
CA LYS A 88 -0.36 1.92 -21.19
C LYS A 88 0.67 1.22 -20.30
N LEU A 89 1.60 0.46 -20.87
CA LEU A 89 2.54 -0.36 -20.10
C LEU A 89 3.98 0.16 -20.09
N GLN A 90 4.27 1.25 -20.82
CA GLN A 90 5.60 1.87 -21.01
C GLN A 90 6.67 0.94 -21.59
N VAL A 91 6.28 -0.24 -22.09
CA VAL A 91 7.18 -1.22 -22.72
C VAL A 91 6.59 -1.70 -24.05
N GLU A 92 7.45 -2.23 -24.92
CA GLU A 92 6.99 -2.90 -26.14
C GLU A 92 6.37 -4.27 -25.80
N PRO A 93 5.44 -4.79 -26.62
CA PRO A 93 4.86 -6.12 -26.40
C PRO A 93 5.91 -7.23 -26.32
N GLU A 94 6.95 -7.16 -27.15
CA GLU A 94 8.05 -8.14 -27.13
C GLU A 94 8.84 -8.07 -25.80
N THR A 95 9.12 -6.86 -25.31
CA THR A 95 9.76 -6.66 -24.01
C THR A 95 8.91 -7.19 -22.87
N PHE A 96 7.58 -7.00 -22.95
CA PHE A 96 6.65 -7.55 -21.99
C PHE A 96 6.74 -9.09 -21.94
N ASP A 97 6.77 -9.75 -23.09
CA ASP A 97 6.84 -11.21 -23.17
C ASP A 97 8.18 -11.74 -22.63
N VAL A 98 9.27 -11.03 -22.90
CA VAL A 98 10.60 -11.35 -22.32
C VAL A 98 10.54 -11.26 -20.79
N ILE A 99 10.04 -10.16 -20.23
CA ILE A 99 9.93 -10.00 -18.77
C ILE A 99 9.04 -11.11 -18.19
N LEU A 100 7.89 -11.37 -18.81
CA LEU A 100 6.98 -12.44 -18.39
C LEU A 100 7.69 -13.79 -18.34
N SER A 101 8.44 -14.15 -19.39
CA SER A 101 9.18 -15.41 -19.44
C SER A 101 10.24 -15.55 -18.36
N LEU A 102 10.80 -14.43 -17.87
CA LEU A 102 11.81 -14.42 -16.81
C LEU A 102 11.20 -14.58 -15.42
N ILE A 103 9.97 -14.11 -15.20
CA ILE A 103 9.33 -14.09 -13.87
C ILE A 103 8.26 -15.16 -13.67
N GLN A 104 7.70 -15.75 -14.74
CA GLN A 104 6.51 -16.61 -14.65
C GLN A 104 6.69 -17.85 -13.75
N GLU A 105 7.92 -18.37 -13.62
CA GLU A 105 8.23 -19.54 -12.80
C GLU A 105 8.55 -19.18 -11.33
N ASP A 106 8.48 -17.90 -10.95
CA ASP A 106 8.82 -17.48 -9.59
C ASP A 106 7.81 -18.04 -8.56
N PRO A 107 8.27 -18.66 -7.46
CA PRO A 107 7.42 -19.20 -6.40
C PRO A 107 6.37 -18.22 -5.84
N VAL A 108 6.61 -16.91 -5.91
CA VAL A 108 5.72 -15.87 -5.39
C VAL A 108 4.34 -15.87 -6.08
N PHE A 109 4.26 -16.35 -7.32
CA PHE A 109 3.03 -16.43 -8.10
C PHE A 109 2.20 -17.70 -7.80
N TYR A 110 2.75 -18.64 -7.04
CA TYR A 110 2.05 -19.84 -6.63
C TYR A 110 1.49 -19.68 -5.20
N ASN A 111 0.26 -20.12 -4.97
CA ASN A 111 -0.28 -20.24 -3.61
C ASN A 111 -0.78 -21.66 -3.37
N ASN A 112 -0.76 -22.09 -2.09
CA ASN A 112 -1.35 -23.35 -1.64
C ASN A 112 -2.80 -23.14 -1.16
N SER A 113 -3.56 -22.27 -1.81
CA SER A 113 -4.92 -21.95 -1.41
C SER A 113 -5.95 -22.44 -2.42
N ASN A 114 -7.20 -22.59 -1.98
CA ASN A 114 -8.30 -22.96 -2.87
C ASN A 114 -8.73 -21.82 -3.82
N ASN A 115 -8.19 -20.61 -3.64
CA ASN A 115 -8.47 -19.48 -4.50
C ASN A 115 -7.29 -19.25 -5.46
N PRO A 116 -7.49 -19.44 -6.78
CA PRO A 116 -6.40 -19.27 -7.74
C PRO A 116 -5.88 -17.82 -7.70
N GLN A 117 -4.55 -17.67 -7.82
CA GLN A 117 -3.97 -16.36 -8.06
C GLN A 117 -4.39 -15.85 -9.45
N LEU A 118 -4.29 -14.53 -9.64
CA LEU A 118 -4.42 -13.95 -10.98
C LEU A 118 -3.27 -14.45 -11.87
N PRO A 119 -3.50 -14.57 -13.19
CA PRO A 119 -2.44 -14.93 -14.13
C PRO A 119 -1.26 -13.95 -14.06
N VAL A 120 -0.03 -14.44 -14.22
CA VAL A 120 1.20 -13.64 -14.03
C VAL A 120 1.24 -12.47 -15.00
N GLU A 121 0.79 -12.67 -16.24
CA GLU A 121 0.65 -11.64 -17.27
C GLU A 121 -0.26 -10.49 -16.82
N VAL A 122 -1.35 -10.79 -16.10
CA VAL A 122 -2.24 -9.76 -15.55
C VAL A 122 -1.53 -9.00 -14.42
N GLN A 123 -0.84 -9.72 -13.53
CA GLN A 123 -0.11 -9.09 -12.43
C GLN A 123 1.00 -8.17 -12.95
N LEU A 124 1.74 -8.62 -13.97
CA LEU A 124 2.78 -7.84 -14.65
C LEU A 124 2.20 -6.60 -15.36
N ALA A 125 1.08 -6.75 -16.09
CA ALA A 125 0.43 -5.62 -16.73
C ALA A 125 -0.04 -4.56 -15.73
N VAL A 126 -0.58 -4.98 -14.58
CA VAL A 126 -0.98 -4.08 -13.48
C VAL A 126 0.23 -3.35 -12.90
N PHE A 127 1.32 -4.06 -12.63
CA PHE A 127 2.56 -3.47 -12.15
C PHE A 127 3.11 -2.42 -13.14
N LEU A 128 3.25 -2.78 -14.42
CA LEU A 128 3.79 -1.91 -15.45
C LEU A 128 2.90 -0.68 -15.70
N PHE A 129 1.58 -0.85 -15.70
CA PHE A 129 0.65 0.27 -15.77
C PHE A 129 0.89 1.24 -14.61
N ARG A 130 0.98 0.73 -13.38
CA ARG A 130 1.19 1.55 -12.18
C ARG A 130 2.55 2.23 -12.17
N ALA A 131 3.62 1.51 -12.47
CA ALA A 131 5.00 2.01 -12.48
C ALA A 131 5.27 2.98 -13.64
N GLY A 132 4.55 2.81 -14.76
CA GLY A 132 4.68 3.63 -15.95
C GLY A 132 3.91 4.95 -15.91
N HIS A 133 3.13 5.20 -14.86
CA HIS A 133 2.35 6.43 -14.69
C HIS A 133 2.81 7.18 -13.44
N TYR A 134 2.61 8.51 -13.43
CA TYR A 134 2.96 9.38 -12.31
C TYR A 134 1.70 10.09 -11.77
N GLY A 135 1.78 10.56 -10.53
CA GLY A 135 0.69 11.28 -9.87
C GLY A 135 -0.51 10.38 -9.58
N ASN A 136 -1.73 10.92 -9.73
CA ASN A 136 -2.95 10.20 -9.39
C ASN A 136 -3.12 8.89 -10.18
N ALA A 137 -2.69 8.87 -11.45
CA ALA A 137 -2.76 7.67 -12.29
C ALA A 137 -1.91 6.49 -11.78
N ALA A 138 -0.93 6.74 -10.90
CA ALA A 138 -0.13 5.72 -10.22
C ALA A 138 -0.77 5.21 -8.92
N SER A 139 -1.91 5.79 -8.52
CA SER A 139 -2.62 5.39 -7.31
C SER A 139 -3.16 3.95 -7.44
N PRO A 140 -3.17 3.18 -6.34
CA PRO A 140 -3.83 1.89 -6.31
C PRO A 140 -5.31 1.96 -6.70
N GLU A 141 -6.00 3.05 -6.36
CA GLU A 141 -7.41 3.30 -6.68
C GLU A 141 -7.66 3.45 -8.19
N ASP A 142 -6.90 4.31 -8.86
CA ASP A 142 -7.05 4.53 -10.30
C ASP A 142 -6.60 3.29 -11.09
N THR A 143 -5.53 2.63 -10.65
CA THR A 143 -5.07 1.36 -11.23
C THR A 143 -6.14 0.27 -11.06
N ALA A 144 -6.81 0.22 -9.91
CA ALA A 144 -7.91 -0.70 -9.65
C ALA A 144 -9.13 -0.38 -10.53
N GLY A 145 -9.41 0.90 -10.77
CA GLY A 145 -10.44 1.35 -11.72
C GLY A 145 -10.15 0.88 -13.15
N TRP A 146 -8.90 1.02 -13.61
CA TRP A 146 -8.47 0.60 -14.95
C TRP A 146 -8.45 -0.93 -15.12
N SER A 147 -7.89 -1.65 -14.14
CA SER A 147 -7.71 -3.11 -14.21
C SER A 147 -8.98 -3.89 -13.86
N GLY A 148 -9.96 -3.27 -13.20
CA GLY A 148 -11.15 -3.95 -12.68
C GLY A 148 -10.90 -4.71 -11.37
N LEU A 149 -9.73 -4.59 -10.77
CA LEU A 149 -9.36 -5.29 -9.53
C LEU A 149 -9.79 -4.54 -8.27
N SER A 150 -9.68 -5.20 -7.11
CA SER A 150 -9.71 -4.50 -5.82
C SER A 150 -8.39 -3.76 -5.58
N VAL A 151 -8.41 -2.73 -4.73
CA VAL A 151 -7.20 -1.96 -4.38
C VAL A 151 -6.12 -2.88 -3.81
N GLY A 152 -6.47 -3.70 -2.81
CA GLY A 152 -5.53 -4.69 -2.27
C GLY A 152 -5.11 -5.78 -3.27
N GLY A 153 -5.89 -6.01 -4.35
CA GLY A 153 -5.50 -6.85 -5.46
C GLY A 153 -4.37 -6.24 -6.27
N VAL A 154 -4.46 -4.94 -6.58
CA VAL A 154 -3.40 -4.17 -7.26
C VAL A 154 -2.12 -4.14 -6.45
N GLU A 155 -2.22 -3.89 -5.14
CA GLU A 155 -1.05 -3.88 -4.25
C GLU A 155 -0.36 -5.24 -4.26
N LYS A 156 -1.11 -6.33 -4.04
CA LYS A 156 -0.54 -7.70 -4.10
C LYS A 156 0.08 -8.04 -5.44
N CYS A 157 -0.52 -7.63 -6.56
CA CYS A 157 0.09 -7.82 -7.88
C CYS A 157 1.43 -7.07 -7.97
N THR A 158 1.47 -5.83 -7.50
CA THR A 158 2.68 -5.00 -7.51
C THR A 158 3.77 -5.65 -6.66
N ASP A 159 3.47 -6.02 -5.42
CA ASP A 159 4.45 -6.57 -4.48
C ASP A 159 5.08 -7.86 -5.02
N ARG A 160 4.25 -8.75 -5.58
CA ARG A 160 4.72 -10.02 -6.16
C ARG A 160 5.63 -9.80 -7.37
N VAL A 161 5.26 -8.88 -8.27
CA VAL A 161 6.09 -8.56 -9.43
C VAL A 161 7.41 -7.92 -8.99
N ILE A 162 7.39 -7.04 -8.00
CA ILE A 162 8.62 -6.47 -7.42
C ILE A 162 9.51 -7.58 -6.86
N VAL A 163 8.96 -8.51 -6.07
CA VAL A 163 9.73 -9.64 -5.50
C VAL A 163 10.36 -10.48 -6.61
N ALA A 164 9.60 -10.85 -7.64
CA ALA A 164 10.11 -11.65 -8.75
C ALA A 164 11.18 -10.90 -9.57
N LEU A 165 11.00 -9.60 -9.81
CA LEU A 165 12.01 -8.78 -10.48
C LEU A 165 13.29 -8.63 -9.66
N LEU A 166 13.18 -8.49 -8.33
CA LEU A 166 14.33 -8.45 -7.43
C LEU A 166 15.07 -9.79 -7.37
N ALA A 167 14.39 -10.92 -7.54
CA ALA A 167 15.04 -12.23 -7.65
C ALA A 167 15.96 -12.34 -8.88
N LEU A 168 15.72 -11.52 -9.91
CA LEU A 168 16.57 -11.43 -11.11
C LEU A 168 17.74 -10.45 -10.96
N HIS A 169 17.85 -9.73 -9.83
CA HIS A 169 18.81 -8.65 -9.63
C HIS A 169 20.24 -9.06 -10.02
N ASP A 170 20.73 -10.20 -9.53
CA ASP A 170 22.11 -10.61 -9.74
C ASP A 170 22.41 -11.02 -11.20
N ASN A 171 21.38 -11.38 -11.97
CA ASN A 171 21.51 -11.71 -13.39
C ASN A 171 21.36 -10.47 -14.28
N ALA A 172 20.55 -9.49 -13.87
CA ALA A 172 20.21 -8.31 -14.66
C ALA A 172 21.09 -7.10 -14.35
N ILE A 173 21.61 -7.00 -13.12
CA ILE A 173 22.39 -5.87 -12.62
C ILE A 173 23.77 -6.39 -12.23
N SER A 174 24.67 -6.44 -13.21
CA SER A 174 26.10 -6.64 -12.97
C SER A 174 26.87 -5.35 -13.25
N LEU A 175 27.90 -5.07 -12.44
CA LEU A 175 28.84 -4.01 -12.79
C LEU A 175 29.53 -4.40 -14.12
N PRO A 176 29.68 -3.45 -15.06
CA PRO A 176 30.36 -3.74 -16.33
C PRO A 176 31.79 -4.20 -16.06
N ASN A 177 32.25 -5.18 -16.83
CA ASN A 177 33.63 -5.64 -16.77
C ASN A 177 34.56 -4.58 -17.39
N GLU A 178 35.86 -4.62 -17.12
CA GLU A 178 36.84 -3.67 -17.69
C GLU A 178 36.74 -3.47 -19.22
N PRO A 179 36.57 -4.49 -20.07
CA PRO A 179 36.37 -4.26 -21.51
C PRO A 179 35.06 -3.54 -21.84
N GLU A 180 33.98 -3.81 -21.10
CA GLU A 180 32.68 -3.16 -21.30
C GLU A 180 32.72 -1.71 -20.82
N LYS A 181 33.44 -1.43 -19.72
CA LYS A 181 33.72 -0.07 -19.27
C LYS A 181 34.49 0.70 -20.34
N GLU A 182 35.53 0.10 -20.91
CA GLU A 182 36.35 0.77 -21.92
C GLU A 182 35.57 1.04 -23.20
N ALA A 183 34.75 0.09 -23.65
CA ALA A 183 33.85 0.31 -24.79
C ALA A 183 32.82 1.43 -24.53
N ALA A 184 32.25 1.50 -23.31
CA ALA A 184 31.33 2.56 -22.92
C ALA A 184 32.05 3.93 -22.85
N LYS A 185 33.28 3.96 -22.35
CA LYS A 185 34.15 5.15 -22.31
C LYS A 185 34.46 5.67 -23.71
N GLU A 186 34.82 4.79 -24.63
CA GLU A 186 35.03 5.13 -26.06
C GLU A 186 33.76 5.72 -26.67
N TRP A 187 32.61 5.08 -26.46
CA TRP A 187 31.33 5.60 -26.94
C TRP A 187 31.01 7.00 -26.40
N VAL A 188 31.28 7.27 -25.11
CA VAL A 188 31.07 8.60 -24.53
C VAL A 188 32.02 9.64 -25.13
N GLU A 189 33.28 9.29 -25.37
CA GLU A 189 34.23 10.20 -26.02
C GLU A 189 33.83 10.52 -27.47
N GLU A 190 33.35 9.52 -28.22
CA GLU A 190 32.85 9.69 -29.59
C GLU A 190 31.56 10.51 -29.67
N ASN A 191 30.63 10.31 -28.72
CA ASN A 191 29.30 10.92 -28.73
C ASN A 191 29.18 12.20 -27.88
N SER A 192 30.20 12.55 -27.10
CA SER A 192 30.26 13.77 -26.30
C SER A 192 31.59 14.52 -26.44
N CYS A 193 32.50 14.44 -25.46
CA CYS A 193 33.87 14.93 -25.57
C CYS A 193 34.84 14.13 -24.66
N PRO A 194 36.17 14.19 -24.93
CA PRO A 194 37.16 13.35 -24.24
C PRO A 194 37.20 13.51 -22.72
N GLU A 195 36.93 14.72 -22.21
CA GLU A 195 36.89 15.01 -20.78
C GLU A 195 35.78 14.26 -20.04
N TRP A 196 34.76 13.77 -20.76
CA TRP A 196 33.65 13.02 -20.21
C TRP A 196 33.82 11.50 -20.30
N ARG A 197 34.97 11.00 -20.77
CA ARG A 197 35.27 9.56 -20.86
C ARG A 197 34.92 8.83 -19.56
N ASP A 198 35.37 9.34 -18.41
CA ASP A 198 35.10 8.71 -17.11
C ASP A 198 33.65 8.88 -16.60
N GLY A 199 32.81 9.63 -17.33
CA GLY A 199 31.36 9.76 -17.13
C GLY A 199 30.54 8.64 -17.77
N PHE A 200 31.16 7.52 -18.17
CA PHE A 200 30.52 6.39 -18.89
C PHE A 200 29.29 5.76 -18.20
N LEU A 201 29.06 6.03 -16.91
CA LEU A 201 27.88 5.55 -16.17
C LEU A 201 26.74 6.60 -16.09
N VAL A 202 26.95 7.82 -16.60
CA VAL A 202 26.01 8.95 -16.51
C VAL A 202 25.17 9.03 -17.79
N CYS A 203 24.39 7.99 -18.08
CA CYS A 203 23.49 7.99 -19.24
C CYS A 203 22.11 8.64 -18.97
N ASP A 204 21.69 8.77 -17.71
CA ASP A 204 20.35 9.27 -17.32
C ASP A 204 20.29 10.78 -16.99
N GLY A 205 21.03 11.60 -17.74
CA GLY A 205 20.77 13.05 -17.78
C GLY A 205 21.23 13.92 -16.60
N SER A 206 21.88 13.38 -15.56
CA SER A 206 22.53 14.19 -14.50
C SER A 206 23.91 14.68 -14.94
N LYS A 207 23.94 15.66 -15.86
CA LYS A 207 25.15 16.28 -16.43
C LYS A 207 25.87 17.24 -15.48
N ILE A 208 26.16 16.86 -14.23
CA ILE A 208 26.95 17.71 -13.31
C ILE A 208 28.23 16.98 -12.91
N PRO A 209 29.39 17.39 -13.43
CA PRO A 209 30.67 16.91 -12.93
C PRO A 209 30.97 17.64 -11.61
N PHE A 210 30.74 16.98 -10.47
CA PHE A 210 30.93 17.58 -9.14
C PHE A 210 32.40 17.65 -8.67
N PHE A 211 33.37 17.24 -9.48
CA PHE A 211 34.78 17.31 -9.08
C PHE A 211 35.68 17.83 -10.21
N SER A 212 35.92 19.14 -10.23
CA SER A 212 37.18 19.67 -10.73
C SER A 212 38.21 19.58 -9.61
N THR A 213 38.91 18.45 -9.50
CA THR A 213 40.18 18.46 -8.76
C THR A 213 41.15 19.28 -9.60
N THR A 214 41.39 20.53 -9.19
CA THR A 214 42.48 21.34 -9.71
C THR A 214 43.78 20.55 -9.53
N ARG A 215 44.35 20.02 -10.63
CA ARG A 215 45.72 19.51 -10.63
C ARG A 215 46.67 20.70 -10.49
N THR A 216 47.02 21.01 -9.25
CA THR A 216 48.22 21.80 -8.95
C THR A 216 49.43 20.88 -9.04
N THR A 217 50.19 21.00 -10.12
CA THR A 217 51.64 20.71 -10.26
C THR A 217 52.00 21.20 -11.67
N ARG A 218 52.96 22.10 -11.91
CA ARG A 218 54.20 22.46 -11.21
C ARG A 218 54.59 23.88 -11.61
#